data_AF-A0A7C4JHZ6-F1
#
_entry.id   AF-A0A7C4JHZ6-F1
#
_cell.length_a   1.000
_cell.length_b   1.000
_cell.length_c   1.000
_cell.angle_alpha   90.00
_cell.angle_beta   90.00
_cell.angle_gamma   90.00
#
_symmetry.space_group_name_H-M   'P 1'
#
loop_
_entity.id
_entity.type
_entity.pdbx_description
1 polymer ?
#
loop_
_entity_poly.entity_id
_entity_poly.type
_entity_poly.pdbx_seq_one_letter_code
_entity_poly.pdbx_strand_id
1 'polypeptide(L)'
;MILLALLWAFSGLALEIKLELGWAGRPVLGAVNPLWITLTNPEAFLVQGELRVSMEFGSPWRGRGTYTAVMPCAVGPFSQTRLRLPWPVQAGGFLLKAAVFAEERRLGEGELRFVAEPEPLRAGLGPPLAPLDLFLSPAELPPEPLLLSPFAELRVFLPLNPAEEDVVRAW
;
A
#
# COMPACT_ATOMS: atom_id res chain seq x y z
N MET A 1 -27.34 20.04 31.87
CA MET A 1 -27.19 18.69 31.28
C MET A 1 -27.34 18.72 29.75
N ILE A 2 -26.62 19.59 29.03
CA ILE A 2 -26.70 19.68 27.56
C ILE A 2 -25.31 19.57 26.89
N LEU A 3 -24.22 19.71 27.66
CA LEU A 3 -22.85 19.65 27.13
C LEU A 3 -22.27 18.23 26.95
N LEU A 4 -22.92 17.18 27.47
CA LEU A 4 -22.41 15.80 27.33
C LEU A 4 -22.86 15.09 26.05
N ALA A 5 -23.87 15.61 25.35
CA ALA A 5 -24.42 14.98 24.14
C ALA A 5 -23.67 15.35 22.86
N LEU A 6 -22.87 16.43 22.89
CA LEU A 6 -22.15 16.93 21.71
C LEU A 6 -20.80 16.24 21.45
N LEU A 7 -20.28 15.47 22.40
CA LEU A 7 -19.05 14.68 22.22
C LEU A 7 -19.28 13.29 21.61
N TRP A 8 -20.53 12.85 21.49
CA TRP A 8 -20.91 11.56 20.89
C TRP A 8 -21.20 11.63 19.38
N ALA A 9 -21.11 12.82 18.78
CA ALA A 9 -21.37 13.02 17.36
C ALA A 9 -20.14 12.80 16.46
N PHE A 10 -18.97 12.49 17.04
CA PHE A 10 -17.71 12.28 16.30
C PHE A 10 -17.27 10.81 16.19
N SER A 11 -18.17 9.85 16.43
CA SER A 11 -17.88 8.41 16.26
C SER A 11 -18.32 7.92 14.87
N GLY A 12 -17.86 8.59 13.80
CA GLY A 12 -18.23 8.20 12.44
C GLY A 12 -17.46 6.99 11.92
N LEU A 13 -16.20 6.86 12.31
CA LEU A 13 -15.28 5.81 11.86
C LEU A 13 -14.42 5.37 13.05
N ALA A 14 -14.48 4.08 13.38
CA ALA A 14 -13.76 3.48 14.50
C ALA A 14 -12.35 3.00 14.10
N LEU A 15 -12.00 3.01 12.81
CA LEU A 15 -10.72 2.51 12.32
C LEU A 15 -10.06 3.55 11.41
N GLU A 16 -8.81 3.90 11.70
CA GLU A 16 -8.02 4.76 10.83
C GLU A 16 -7.31 3.93 9.77
N ILE A 17 -7.36 4.38 8.51
CA ILE A 17 -6.73 3.70 7.37
C ILE A 17 -5.77 4.65 6.68
N LYS A 18 -4.48 4.32 6.71
CA LYS A 18 -3.43 5.03 5.96
C LYS A 18 -2.93 4.17 4.81
N LEU A 19 -2.76 4.81 3.65
CA LEU A 19 -2.35 4.19 2.41
C LEU A 19 -1.03 4.79 1.93
N GLU A 20 -0.14 3.94 1.41
CA GLU A 20 1.11 4.33 0.76
C GLU A 20 1.33 3.40 -0.44
N LEU A 21 1.64 3.96 -1.61
CA LEU A 21 1.75 3.20 -2.85
C LEU A 21 3.09 3.48 -3.52
N GLY A 22 3.75 2.40 -3.96
CA GLY A 22 5.04 2.47 -4.61
C GLY A 22 6.19 2.71 -3.64
N TRP A 23 7.40 2.37 -4.07
CA TRP A 23 8.57 2.47 -3.21
C TRP A 23 8.83 3.92 -2.81
N ALA A 24 8.86 4.19 -1.49
CA ALA A 24 8.94 5.54 -0.91
C ALA A 24 7.87 6.52 -1.46
N GLY A 25 6.66 6.01 -1.76
CA GLY A 25 5.57 6.82 -2.30
C GLY A 25 5.69 7.14 -3.80
N ARG A 26 6.56 6.43 -4.54
CA ARG A 26 6.79 6.59 -5.98
C ARG A 26 6.21 5.39 -6.75
N PRO A 27 4.91 5.38 -7.10
CA PRO A 27 4.32 4.32 -7.91
C PRO A 27 4.80 4.41 -9.36
N VAL A 28 5.17 3.28 -9.97
CA VAL A 28 5.59 3.21 -11.38
C VAL A 28 4.44 2.71 -12.26
N LEU A 29 4.19 3.44 -13.34
CA LEU A 29 3.16 3.09 -14.33
C LEU A 29 3.52 1.78 -15.06
N GLY A 30 2.53 0.89 -15.22
CA GLY A 30 2.71 -0.38 -15.94
C GLY A 30 3.43 -1.47 -15.15
N ALA A 31 3.79 -1.20 -13.88
CA ALA A 31 4.41 -2.16 -12.97
C ALA A 31 3.45 -2.57 -11.83
N VAL A 32 3.83 -3.64 -11.13
CA VAL A 32 3.16 -4.08 -9.90
C VAL A 32 3.88 -3.44 -8.72
N ASN A 33 3.20 -2.47 -8.10
CA ASN A 33 3.75 -1.67 -7.02
C ASN A 33 3.36 -2.24 -5.66
N PRO A 34 4.22 -2.15 -4.65
CA PRO A 34 3.81 -2.42 -3.28
C PRO A 34 2.80 -1.36 -2.82
N LEU A 35 1.66 -1.82 -2.31
CA LEU A 35 0.68 -1.02 -1.59
C LEU A 35 0.74 -1.39 -0.11
N TRP A 36 1.14 -0.42 0.72
CA TRP A 36 1.07 -0.56 2.17
C TRP A 36 -0.25 0.02 2.68
N ILE A 37 -0.94 -0.79 3.48
CA ILE A 37 -2.19 -0.42 4.12
C ILE A 37 -1.97 -0.55 5.62
N THR A 38 -2.09 0.58 6.32
CA THR A 38 -1.91 0.64 7.76
C THR A 38 -3.27 0.87 8.39
N LEU A 39 -3.71 -0.10 9.18
CA LEU A 39 -4.96 -0.06 9.93
C LEU A 39 -4.62 0.21 11.40
N THR A 40 -5.17 1.28 11.96
CA THR A 40 -4.99 1.62 13.37
C THR A 40 -6.34 1.55 14.07
N ASN A 41 -6.41 0.77 15.15
CA ASN A 41 -7.59 0.62 15.98
C ASN A 41 -7.41 1.42 17.30
N PRO A 42 -8.03 2.60 17.44
CA PRO A 42 -7.99 3.38 18.67
C PRO A 42 -8.91 2.82 19.77
N GLU A 43 -9.71 1.80 19.49
CA GLU A 43 -10.71 1.25 20.41
C GLU A 43 -10.14 0.17 21.34
N ALA A 44 -10.84 -0.03 22.47
CA ALA A 44 -10.49 -1.03 23.48
C ALA A 44 -10.94 -2.47 23.12
N PHE A 45 -11.58 -2.67 21.97
CA PHE A 45 -12.08 -3.96 21.52
C PHE A 45 -11.50 -4.34 20.15
N LEU A 46 -11.55 -5.64 19.85
CA LEU A 46 -11.11 -6.19 18.57
C LEU A 46 -12.02 -5.69 17.44
N VAL A 47 -11.43 -5.14 16.37
CA VAL A 47 -12.14 -4.82 15.13
C VAL A 47 -11.90 -5.95 14.13
N GLN A 48 -12.98 -6.57 13.65
CA GLN A 48 -12.95 -7.58 12.58
C GLN A 48 -13.86 -7.14 11.44
N GLY A 49 -13.46 -7.47 10.21
CA GLY A 49 -14.23 -7.14 9.03
C GLY A 49 -13.53 -7.51 7.73
N GLU A 50 -13.96 -6.86 6.67
CA GLU A 50 -13.49 -7.03 5.31
C GLU A 50 -12.87 -5.72 4.81
N LEU A 51 -11.58 -5.77 4.47
CA LEU A 51 -10.88 -4.69 3.81
C LEU A 51 -11.15 -4.74 2.31
N ARG A 52 -11.75 -3.68 1.78
CA ARG A 52 -11.99 -3.48 0.35
C ARG A 52 -11.09 -2.35 -0.14
N VAL A 53 -10.25 -2.66 -1.11
CA VAL A 53 -9.37 -1.71 -1.76
C VAL A 53 -9.78 -1.61 -3.22
N SER A 54 -9.93 -0.39 -3.74
CA SER A 54 -10.34 -0.18 -5.12
C SER A 54 -9.59 0.97 -5.77
N MET A 55 -9.43 0.87 -7.09
CA MET A 55 -8.85 1.92 -7.93
C MET A 55 -9.51 1.88 -9.30
N GLU A 56 -9.99 3.03 -9.76
CA GLU A 56 -10.41 3.22 -11.15
C GLU A 56 -9.21 3.61 -12.02
N PHE A 57 -9.19 3.14 -13.26
CA PHE A 57 -8.18 3.49 -14.24
C PHE A 57 -8.80 3.59 -15.65
N GLY A 58 -8.01 4.05 -16.61
CA GLY A 58 -8.46 4.31 -17.98
C GLY A 58 -9.02 5.72 -18.16
N SER A 59 -9.79 5.91 -19.23
CA SER A 59 -10.36 7.23 -19.55
C SER A 59 -11.82 7.13 -19.98
N PRO A 60 -12.61 8.21 -19.84
CA PRO A 60 -14.00 8.22 -20.30
C PRO A 60 -14.17 7.86 -21.78
N TRP A 61 -13.14 8.10 -22.62
CA TRP A 61 -13.20 7.96 -24.07
C TRP A 61 -12.67 6.61 -24.58
N ARG A 62 -11.77 5.95 -23.82
CA ARG A 62 -11.15 4.67 -24.21
C ARG A 62 -11.65 3.48 -23.40
N GLY A 63 -12.52 3.73 -22.43
CA GLY A 63 -12.99 2.74 -21.46
C GLY A 63 -12.36 2.96 -20.08
N ARG A 64 -13.14 2.66 -19.04
CA ARG A 64 -12.71 2.65 -17.65
C ARG A 64 -12.70 1.22 -17.13
N GLY A 65 -11.70 0.91 -16.32
CA GLY A 65 -11.63 -0.33 -15.57
C GLY A 65 -11.56 -0.05 -14.08
N THR A 66 -11.83 -1.07 -13.28
CA THR A 66 -11.72 -1.01 -11.82
C THR A 66 -10.95 -2.21 -11.31
N TYR A 67 -9.91 -1.97 -10.52
CA TYR A 67 -9.28 -2.99 -9.70
C TYR A 67 -9.96 -3.02 -8.35
N THR A 68 -10.22 -4.22 -7.83
CA THR A 68 -10.75 -4.41 -6.48
C THR A 68 -10.06 -5.58 -5.83
N ALA A 69 -9.51 -5.37 -4.64
CA ALA A 69 -9.06 -6.42 -3.75
C ALA A 69 -9.94 -6.44 -2.51
N VAL A 70 -10.33 -7.65 -2.11
CA VAL A 70 -11.18 -7.90 -0.96
C VAL A 70 -10.50 -8.94 -0.10
N MET A 71 -10.32 -8.66 1.19
CA MET A 71 -9.71 -9.61 2.13
C MET A 71 -10.25 -9.45 3.54
N PRO A 72 -10.33 -10.54 4.32
CA PRO A 72 -10.63 -10.44 5.74
C PRO A 72 -9.51 -9.71 6.47
N CYS A 73 -9.86 -8.91 7.48
CA CYS A 73 -8.91 -8.24 8.35
C CYS A 73 -9.38 -8.27 9.81
N ALA A 74 -8.41 -8.30 10.72
CA ALA A 74 -8.64 -8.16 12.15
C ALA A 74 -7.55 -7.28 12.75
N VAL A 75 -7.94 -6.31 13.58
CA VAL A 75 -7.02 -5.38 14.25
C VAL A 75 -7.32 -5.39 15.74
N GLY A 76 -6.35 -5.81 16.54
CA GLY A 76 -6.47 -5.88 18.00
C GLY A 76 -6.74 -4.52 18.64
N PRO A 77 -7.14 -4.50 19.92
CA PRO A 77 -7.41 -3.26 20.66
C PRO A 77 -6.13 -2.42 20.78
N PHE A 78 -6.25 -1.10 20.60
CA PHE A 78 -5.13 -0.13 20.66
C PHE A 78 -3.91 -0.52 19.82
N SER A 79 -4.13 -1.24 18.72
CA SER A 79 -3.05 -1.82 17.93
C SER A 79 -3.04 -1.29 16.50
N GLN A 80 -1.90 -1.52 15.85
CA GLN A 80 -1.68 -1.18 14.46
C GLN A 80 -1.31 -2.44 13.69
N THR A 81 -1.91 -2.61 12.51
CA THR A 81 -1.58 -3.68 11.56
C THR A 81 -1.16 -3.06 10.24
N ARG A 82 -0.01 -3.48 9.70
CA ARG A 82 0.49 -3.05 8.39
C ARG A 82 0.45 -4.23 7.43
N LEU A 83 -0.32 -4.08 6.36
CA LEU A 83 -0.46 -5.06 5.27
C LEU A 83 0.34 -4.55 4.06
N ARG A 84 0.89 -5.48 3.27
CA ARG A 84 1.55 -5.17 1.99
C ARG A 84 0.93 -6.01 0.89
N LEU A 85 0.45 -5.37 -0.17
CA LEU A 85 -0.22 -6.01 -1.30
C LEU A 85 0.48 -5.66 -2.62
N PRO A 86 0.56 -6.59 -3.58
CA PRO A 86 0.89 -6.25 -4.95
C PRO A 86 -0.27 -5.49 -5.60
N TRP A 87 0.00 -4.28 -6.09
CA TRP A 87 -1.01 -3.41 -6.69
C TRP A 87 -0.59 -2.93 -8.08
N PRO A 88 -1.29 -3.31 -9.16
CA PRO A 88 -0.97 -2.84 -10.50
C PRO A 88 -1.34 -1.35 -10.64
N VAL A 89 -0.45 -0.56 -11.25
CA VAL A 89 -0.73 0.84 -11.58
C VAL A 89 -0.87 0.99 -13.09
N GLN A 90 -2.02 1.46 -13.54
CA GLN A 90 -2.33 1.63 -14.96
C GLN A 90 -2.65 3.07 -15.32
N ALA A 91 -2.57 3.36 -16.63
CA ALA A 91 -2.80 4.70 -17.16
C ALA A 91 -4.22 5.18 -16.81
N GLY A 92 -4.32 6.43 -16.36
CA GLY A 92 -5.58 7.03 -15.92
C GLY A 92 -5.96 6.68 -14.47
N GLY A 93 -5.20 5.84 -13.77
CA GLY A 93 -5.35 5.64 -12.33
C GLY A 93 -4.64 6.72 -11.51
N PHE A 94 -5.35 7.33 -10.57
CA PHE A 94 -4.80 8.41 -9.72
C PHE A 94 -5.39 8.46 -8.30
N LEU A 95 -6.43 7.66 -8.03
CA LEU A 95 -7.13 7.63 -6.74
C LEU A 95 -7.33 6.18 -6.31
N LEU A 96 -6.75 5.84 -5.17
CA LEU A 96 -6.92 4.56 -4.50
C LEU A 96 -7.79 4.78 -3.27
N LYS A 97 -8.81 3.94 -3.09
CA LYS A 97 -9.73 3.99 -1.96
C LYS A 97 -9.65 2.68 -1.20
N ALA A 98 -9.59 2.76 0.11
CA ALA A 98 -9.69 1.62 1.00
C ALA A 98 -10.77 1.87 2.03
N ALA A 99 -11.55 0.84 2.35
CA ALA A 99 -12.52 0.88 3.42
C ALA A 99 -12.63 -0.48 4.09
N VAL A 100 -12.88 -0.46 5.40
CA VAL A 100 -13.15 -1.68 6.17
C VAL A 100 -14.62 -1.74 6.50
N PHE A 101 -15.23 -2.90 6.27
CA PHE A 101 -16.63 -3.16 6.52
C PHE A 101 -16.80 -4.30 7.53
N ALA A 102 -17.68 -4.14 8.51
CA ALA A 102 -18.25 -5.27 9.24
C ALA A 102 -19.66 -5.46 8.71
N GLU A 103 -19.88 -6.55 7.97
CA GLU A 103 -21.10 -6.76 7.19
C GLU A 103 -21.35 -5.56 6.25
N GLU A 104 -22.48 -4.87 6.38
CA GLU A 104 -22.81 -3.68 5.58
C GLU A 104 -22.36 -2.36 6.23
N ARG A 105 -21.85 -2.40 7.47
CA ARG A 105 -21.42 -1.21 8.19
C ARG A 105 -19.97 -0.86 7.88
N ARG A 106 -19.75 0.35 7.36
CA ARG A 106 -18.40 0.91 7.20
C ARG A 106 -17.81 1.28 8.56
N LEU A 107 -16.61 0.79 8.84
CA LEU A 107 -15.88 1.02 10.09
C LEU A 107 -14.76 2.05 9.94
N GLY A 108 -14.18 2.15 8.75
CA GLY A 108 -13.05 3.03 8.46
C GLY A 108 -12.93 3.23 6.95
N GLU A 109 -12.36 4.37 6.54
CA GLU A 109 -12.01 4.64 5.16
C GLU A 109 -10.71 5.44 5.06
N GLY A 110 -10.03 5.28 3.92
CA GLY A 110 -8.82 6.01 3.58
C GLY A 110 -8.75 6.17 2.07
N GLU A 111 -8.22 7.31 1.63
CA GLU A 111 -7.99 7.58 0.21
C GLU A 111 -6.56 8.05 -0.01
N LEU A 112 -5.97 7.65 -1.13
CA LEU A 112 -4.65 8.08 -1.58
C LEU A 112 -4.77 8.60 -3.01
N ARG A 113 -4.47 9.89 -3.18
CA ARG A 113 -4.19 10.47 -4.49
C ARG A 113 -2.71 10.34 -4.77
N PHE A 114 -2.36 9.93 -5.98
CA PHE A 114 -0.97 9.75 -6.38
C PHE A 114 -0.74 10.18 -7.83
N VAL A 115 0.52 10.44 -8.15
CA VAL A 115 1.01 10.62 -9.51
C VAL A 115 2.01 9.50 -9.77
N ALA A 116 1.80 8.75 -10.85
CA ALA A 116 2.69 7.66 -11.21
C ALA A 116 3.93 8.17 -11.97
N GLU A 117 5.07 7.60 -11.63
CA GLU A 117 6.30 7.70 -12.39
C GLU A 117 6.10 7.04 -13.76
N PRO A 118 6.43 7.74 -14.85
CA PRO A 118 6.25 7.20 -16.20
C PRO A 118 7.34 6.18 -16.57
N GLU A 119 8.49 6.21 -15.89
CA GLU A 119 9.64 5.35 -16.15
C GLU A 119 9.97 4.49 -14.93
N PRO A 120 10.55 3.29 -15.13
CA PRO A 120 11.02 2.45 -14.03
C PRO A 120 12.12 3.13 -13.20
N LEU A 121 12.17 2.77 -11.92
CA LEU A 121 13.13 3.30 -10.95
C LEU A 121 14.46 2.55 -11.02
N ARG A 122 15.53 3.16 -10.51
CA ARG A 122 16.83 2.50 -10.28
C ARG A 122 17.12 2.42 -8.79
N ALA A 123 17.35 1.22 -8.28
CA ALA A 123 17.62 1.00 -6.86
C ALA A 123 19.03 0.48 -6.59
N GLY A 124 19.52 0.72 -5.37
CA GLY A 124 20.75 0.14 -4.85
C GLY A 124 20.51 -0.60 -3.53
N LEU A 125 21.13 -1.76 -3.36
CA LEU A 125 21.21 -2.48 -2.08
C LEU A 125 22.54 -2.17 -1.40
N GLY A 126 22.47 -1.43 -0.30
CA GLY A 126 23.63 -1.03 0.49
C GLY A 126 23.87 0.48 0.54
N PRO A 127 25.05 0.91 1.02
CA PRO A 127 25.33 2.33 1.24
C PRO A 127 25.27 3.14 -0.07
N PRO A 128 24.94 4.44 0.00
CA PRO A 128 24.80 5.27 -1.18
C PRO A 128 26.14 5.53 -1.87
N LEU A 129 26.41 4.77 -2.94
CA LEU A 129 27.66 4.82 -3.71
C LEU A 129 27.52 5.52 -5.08
N ALA A 130 26.29 5.72 -5.57
CA ALA A 130 26.02 6.32 -6.88
C ALA A 130 24.67 7.07 -6.85
N PRO A 131 24.38 8.00 -7.79
CA PRO A 131 23.04 8.57 -7.90
C PRO A 131 22.07 7.48 -8.38
N LEU A 132 21.23 7.00 -7.46
CA LEU A 132 20.14 6.07 -7.70
C LEU A 132 18.84 6.72 -7.20
N ASP A 133 17.71 6.26 -7.74
CA ASP A 133 16.39 6.76 -7.33
C ASP A 133 16.08 6.39 -5.88
N LEU A 134 16.50 5.19 -5.47
CA LEU A 134 16.21 4.62 -4.15
C LEU A 134 17.38 3.77 -3.64
N PHE A 135 17.52 3.74 -2.32
CA PHE A 135 18.38 2.79 -1.62
C PHE A 135 17.52 1.91 -0.74
N LEU A 136 17.69 0.61 -0.91
CA LEU A 136 17.01 -0.41 -0.13
C LEU A 136 18.04 -1.05 0.80
N SER A 137 17.63 -1.31 2.03
CA SER A 137 18.31 -2.26 2.89
C SER A 137 17.95 -3.69 2.47
N PRO A 138 18.81 -4.70 2.72
CA PRO A 138 18.51 -6.09 2.38
C PRO A 138 17.22 -6.60 3.04
N ALA A 139 16.94 -6.15 4.26
CA ALA A 139 15.71 -6.48 4.99
C ALA A 139 14.43 -5.93 4.34
N GLU A 140 14.54 -4.96 3.43
CA GLU A 140 13.40 -4.42 2.69
C GLU A 140 13.09 -5.21 1.43
N LEU A 141 13.96 -6.12 1.00
CA LEU A 141 13.69 -6.99 -0.15
C LEU A 141 12.40 -7.80 0.10
N PRO A 142 11.42 -7.72 -0.83
CA PRO A 142 10.19 -8.47 -0.68
C PRO A 142 10.45 -9.96 -0.90
N PRO A 143 9.75 -10.86 -0.18
CA PRO A 143 9.77 -12.29 -0.49
C PRO A 143 9.09 -12.60 -1.83
N GLU A 144 8.25 -11.69 -2.34
CA GLU A 144 7.58 -11.77 -3.63
C GLU A 144 8.37 -10.95 -4.68
N PRO A 145 9.06 -11.59 -5.64
CA PRO A 145 9.89 -10.90 -6.64
C PRO A 145 9.10 -9.91 -7.51
N LEU A 146 7.81 -10.15 -7.74
CA LEU A 146 6.98 -9.25 -8.56
C LEU A 146 6.92 -7.81 -8.03
N LEU A 147 7.12 -7.61 -6.73
CA LEU A 147 7.17 -6.29 -6.10
C LEU A 147 8.44 -5.47 -6.45
N LEU A 148 9.42 -6.11 -7.10
CA LEU A 148 10.60 -5.44 -7.67
C LEU A 148 10.38 -4.99 -9.13
N SER A 149 9.26 -5.35 -9.76
CA SER A 149 8.91 -4.90 -11.12
C SER A 149 8.92 -3.38 -11.38
N PRO A 150 8.74 -2.49 -10.38
CA PRO A 150 8.94 -1.05 -10.57
C PRO A 150 10.38 -0.64 -10.90
N PHE A 151 11.37 -1.50 -10.65
CA PHE A 151 12.78 -1.21 -10.92
C PHE A 151 13.19 -1.71 -12.31
N ALA A 152 14.00 -0.93 -13.02
CA ALA A 152 14.73 -1.39 -14.22
C ALA A 152 16.14 -1.89 -13.90
N GLU A 153 16.70 -1.46 -12.76
CA GLU A 153 18.06 -1.80 -12.36
C GLU A 153 18.14 -1.88 -10.83
N LEU A 154 18.78 -2.94 -10.33
CA LEU A 154 19.10 -3.12 -8.91
C LEU A 154 20.60 -3.34 -8.76
N ARG A 155 21.31 -2.36 -8.20
CA ARG A 155 22.75 -2.46 -7.96
C ARG A 155 23.04 -3.03 -6.58
N VAL A 156 23.77 -4.12 -6.52
CA VAL A 156 24.10 -4.80 -5.25
C VAL A 156 25.51 -4.44 -4.81
N PHE A 157 25.65 -3.78 -3.67
CA PHE A 157 26.94 -3.31 -3.13
C PHE A 157 27.40 -4.04 -1.86
N LEU A 158 26.66 -5.06 -1.44
CA LEU A 158 26.90 -5.84 -0.23
C LEU A 158 26.68 -7.33 -0.53
N PRO A 159 27.23 -8.25 0.29
CA PRO A 159 26.91 -9.67 0.16
C PRO A 159 25.47 -9.94 0.57
N LEU A 160 24.73 -10.66 -0.28
CA LEU A 160 23.36 -11.10 -0.01
C LEU A 160 23.37 -12.46 0.69
N ASN A 161 22.35 -12.72 1.50
CA ASN A 161 22.09 -14.07 1.98
C ASN A 161 21.39 -14.91 0.88
N PRO A 162 21.32 -16.25 1.02
CA PRO A 162 20.72 -17.10 -0.02
C PRO A 162 19.27 -16.74 -0.39
N ALA A 163 18.44 -16.37 0.60
CA ALA A 163 17.04 -16.00 0.35
C ALA A 163 16.91 -14.69 -0.42
N GLU A 164 17.78 -13.72 -0.14
CA GLU A 164 17.86 -12.45 -0.87
C GLU A 164 18.38 -12.65 -2.30
N GLU A 165 19.38 -13.53 -2.49
CA GLU A 165 19.85 -13.90 -3.82
C GLU A 165 18.75 -14.55 -4.65
N ASP A 166 17.96 -15.45 -4.07
CA ASP A 166 16.87 -16.14 -4.77
C ASP A 166 15.82 -15.13 -5.27
N VAL A 167 15.47 -14.13 -4.46
CA VAL A 167 14.54 -13.05 -4.86
C VAL A 167 15.13 -12.24 -6.02
N VAL A 168 16.38 -11.80 -5.91
CA VAL A 168 17.03 -10.97 -6.94
C VAL A 168 17.23 -11.72 -8.26
N ARG A 169 17.44 -13.05 -8.21
CA ARG A 169 17.57 -13.89 -9.40
C ARG A 169 16.23 -14.24 -10.06
N ALA A 170 15.16 -14.28 -9.26
CA ALA A 170 13.81 -14.58 -9.75
C ALA A 170 13.13 -13.37 -10.39
N TRP A 171 13.56 -12.16 -10.04
CA TRP A 171 13.21 -10.90 -10.70
C TRP A 171 14.00 -10.73 -12.00
#